data_AF-C6XWE6-F1
#
_entry.id   AF-C6XWE6-F1
#
_cell.length_a   1.000
_cell.length_b   1.000
_cell.length_c   1.000
_cell.angle_alpha   90.00
_cell.angle_beta   90.00
_cell.angle_gamma   90.00
#
_symmetry.space_group_name_H-M   'P 1'
#
loop_
_entity.id
_entity.type
_entity.pdbx_description
1 polymer ?
#
loop_
_entity_poly.entity_id
_entity_poly.type
_entity_poly.pdbx_seq_one_letter_code
_entity_poly.pdbx_strand_id
1 'polypeptide(L)'
;MAFQWGYSPKIEKYIPLGNFPADRYLVIAQQAIENLGWKLSHLSESGIIAYTGLSAQSYSEEISIRIIANFAVFKSECIGIQLLFTDYGKNQENLDRFFHEFEYVEYHLAAVWEDRLKDFHDHIAKQDDSYFNRAPLKAKDKIKNIFYLFIPQKGYLVTPIIVTLNILLWLGRLAIVLLLSNLFKAQLGGQGLLTPELLLKIQSYFGINSRDLTLSGQWWRLLSSQFYHFSLLHLFFNMYALIYIGLMTENKLGWAKTLIVYILSGTCGALLSVYGHKIGFMGGASGAIMGMFGAFLALLLSNAFEKTAARALLISTVIVVAYMLLNGLLSETADNSAHLGGLVSGFLIGYLLYNERLLGQPVPLLYRASASGFMVLAFAALIYQFSPRYQVEEYAKLRDAFNLNDERFNQIYYISSDLPLEEKLRRVKLNGIDVWAENLKITREMDKLIVLEMDGIDRDYRKVIAEKAYAVSMLMYKDYESGTRENRAVIQEKINEVMRLKAKLRERLTEPE
;
A
#
# COMPACT_ATOMS: atom_id res chain seq x y z
N MET A 1 15.29 -32.81 12.85
CA MET A 1 14.29 -31.82 13.31
C MET A 1 12.98 -32.10 12.59
N ALA A 2 11.84 -32.02 13.27
CA ALA A 2 10.52 -32.07 12.65
C ALA A 2 10.01 -30.63 12.52
N PHE A 3 9.80 -30.15 11.29
CA PHE A 3 9.26 -28.81 11.07
C PHE A 3 7.75 -28.82 11.34
N GLN A 4 7.29 -27.95 12.24
CA GLN A 4 5.85 -27.78 12.45
C GLN A 4 5.32 -26.65 11.55
N TRP A 5 4.27 -26.97 10.79
CA TRP A 5 3.61 -26.04 9.88
C TRP A 5 2.25 -25.66 10.43
N GLY A 6 2.04 -24.37 10.71
CA GLY A 6 0.82 -23.93 11.37
C GLY A 6 0.77 -22.42 11.57
N TYR A 7 -0.46 -21.87 11.61
CA TYR A 7 -0.72 -20.44 11.69
C TYR A 7 0.07 -19.75 12.83
N SER A 8 0.20 -20.44 13.95
CA SER A 8 1.20 -20.17 14.98
C SER A 8 1.80 -21.51 15.37
N PRO A 9 3.03 -21.84 14.95
CA PRO A 9 3.63 -23.10 15.32
C PRO A 9 3.93 -23.07 16.82
N LYS A 10 3.50 -24.12 17.51
CA LYS A 10 3.56 -24.24 18.95
C LYS A 10 3.72 -25.70 19.34
N ILE A 11 4.49 -25.96 20.38
CA ILE A 11 4.57 -27.28 20.99
C ILE A 11 3.92 -27.24 22.38
N GLU A 12 3.03 -28.19 22.63
CA GLU A 12 2.36 -28.37 23.92
C GLU A 12 2.69 -29.77 24.45
N LYS A 13 3.18 -29.86 25.69
CA LYS A 13 3.51 -31.12 26.37
C LYS A 13 2.74 -31.17 27.70
N TYR A 14 1.88 -32.17 27.81
CA TYR A 14 1.05 -32.42 28.98
C TYR A 14 1.79 -33.39 29.90
N ILE A 15 2.07 -32.96 31.13
CA ILE A 15 2.96 -33.63 32.08
C ILE A 15 2.11 -34.02 33.30
N PRO A 16 1.84 -35.31 33.54
CA PRO A 16 1.10 -35.72 34.72
C PRO A 16 1.94 -35.48 35.97
N LEU A 17 1.43 -34.66 36.90
CA LEU A 17 2.13 -34.39 38.17
C LEU A 17 1.99 -35.57 39.15
N GLY A 18 0.84 -36.24 39.13
CA GLY A 18 0.60 -37.42 39.97
C GLY A 18 0.54 -37.05 41.45
N ASN A 19 1.63 -37.31 42.19
CA ASN A 19 1.83 -36.90 43.58
C ASN A 19 2.81 -35.72 43.72
N PHE A 20 3.36 -35.20 42.62
CA PHE A 20 4.33 -34.11 42.64
C PHE A 20 3.63 -32.76 42.91
N PRO A 21 4.00 -32.01 43.96
CA PRO A 21 3.35 -30.74 44.27
C PRO A 21 3.52 -29.68 43.17
N ALA A 22 2.42 -28.97 42.86
CA ALA A 22 2.37 -28.02 41.75
C ALA A 22 3.20 -26.73 42.01
N ASP A 23 3.23 -26.27 43.25
CA ASP A 23 4.12 -25.22 43.75
C ASP A 23 5.60 -25.56 43.48
N ARG A 24 6.05 -26.77 43.84
CA ARG A 24 7.41 -27.26 43.56
C ARG A 24 7.71 -27.30 42.06
N TYR A 25 6.74 -27.74 41.25
CA TYR A 25 6.91 -27.77 39.80
C TYR A 25 7.15 -26.36 39.24
N LEU A 26 6.41 -25.37 39.73
CA LEU A 26 6.55 -23.96 39.33
C LEU A 26 7.87 -23.34 39.84
N VAL A 27 8.33 -23.68 41.04
CA VAL A 27 9.64 -23.23 41.57
C VAL A 27 10.80 -23.75 40.70
N ILE A 28 10.81 -25.04 40.37
CA ILE A 28 11.85 -25.64 39.50
C ILE A 28 11.78 -25.02 38.09
N ALA A 29 10.56 -24.89 37.54
CA ALA A 29 10.35 -24.26 36.25
C ALA A 29 10.80 -22.79 36.21
N GLN A 30 10.59 -22.02 37.28
CA GLN A 30 11.06 -20.64 37.38
C GLN A 30 12.59 -20.58 37.30
N GLN A 31 13.31 -21.37 38.10
CA GLN A 31 14.78 -21.35 38.07
C GLN A 31 15.32 -21.83 36.72
N ALA A 32 14.71 -22.85 36.10
CA ALA A 32 15.12 -23.30 34.77
C ALA A 32 14.94 -22.20 33.69
N ILE A 33 13.84 -21.44 33.76
CA ILE A 33 13.59 -20.25 32.91
C ILE A 33 14.67 -19.18 33.14
N GLU A 34 15.02 -18.89 34.40
CA GLU A 34 16.06 -17.91 34.75
C GLU A 34 17.46 -18.34 34.28
N ASN A 35 17.83 -19.61 34.50
CA ASN A 35 19.11 -20.19 34.08
C ASN A 35 19.28 -20.18 32.55
N LEU A 36 18.19 -20.44 31.80
CA LEU A 36 18.16 -20.34 30.33
C LEU A 36 18.25 -18.90 29.80
N GLY A 37 18.32 -17.89 30.69
CA GLY A 37 18.35 -16.47 30.34
C GLY A 37 17.04 -15.96 29.77
N TRP A 38 15.93 -16.68 30.00
CA TRP A 38 14.61 -16.29 29.50
C TRP A 38 13.97 -15.27 30.45
N LYS A 39 13.33 -14.26 29.88
CA LYS A 39 12.78 -13.15 30.67
C LYS A 39 11.43 -13.56 31.27
N LEU A 40 11.43 -13.87 32.56
CA LEU A 40 10.22 -14.01 33.36
C LEU A 40 9.32 -12.76 33.23
N SER A 41 8.02 -12.97 33.02
CA SER A 41 7.05 -11.88 32.79
C SER A 41 5.88 -11.91 33.77
N HIS A 42 5.44 -13.09 34.19
CA HIS A 42 4.42 -13.30 35.22
C HIS A 42 4.58 -14.67 35.88
N LEU A 43 4.20 -14.75 37.15
CA LEU A 43 4.32 -15.91 38.02
C LEU A 43 3.11 -15.93 38.96
N SER A 44 2.46 -17.08 39.13
CA SER A 44 1.27 -17.25 39.96
C SER A 44 1.10 -18.72 40.41
N GLU A 45 0.13 -18.99 41.29
CA GLU A 45 -0.28 -20.37 41.64
C GLU A 45 -0.77 -21.16 40.42
N SER A 46 -1.34 -20.48 39.42
CA SER A 46 -1.90 -21.13 38.21
C SER A 46 -0.88 -21.32 37.08
N GLY A 47 0.29 -20.67 37.13
CA GLY A 47 1.33 -20.85 36.11
C GLY A 47 2.44 -19.81 36.04
N ILE A 48 3.23 -19.91 34.96
CA ILE A 48 4.33 -19.01 34.59
C ILE A 48 4.12 -18.51 33.15
N ILE A 49 4.50 -17.26 32.88
CA ILE A 49 4.76 -16.75 31.52
C ILE A 49 6.16 -16.15 31.48
N ALA A 50 6.97 -16.59 30.54
CA ALA A 50 8.30 -16.06 30.23
C ALA A 50 8.51 -15.92 28.72
N TYR A 51 9.52 -15.14 28.33
CA TYR A 51 9.81 -14.83 26.93
C TYR A 51 11.28 -15.08 26.57
N THR A 52 11.51 -15.73 25.43
CA THR A 52 12.87 -16.04 24.95
C THR A 52 13.55 -14.80 24.32
N GLY A 53 14.87 -14.87 24.12
CA GLY A 53 15.61 -13.82 23.44
C GLY A 53 15.22 -13.65 21.96
N LEU A 54 15.32 -12.41 21.45
CA LEU A 54 15.22 -12.13 20.02
C LEU A 54 16.37 -12.80 19.25
N SER A 55 16.08 -13.39 18.08
CA SER A 55 17.12 -13.90 17.17
C SER A 55 16.79 -13.53 15.72
N ALA A 56 17.78 -13.63 14.82
CA ALA A 56 17.59 -13.32 13.39
C ALA A 56 16.54 -14.21 12.67
N GLN A 57 16.06 -15.27 13.33
CA GLN A 57 15.08 -16.23 12.81
C GLN A 57 13.75 -16.22 13.58
N SER A 58 13.65 -15.50 14.71
CA SER A 58 12.41 -15.40 15.47
C SER A 58 12.34 -14.16 16.38
N TYR A 59 11.15 -13.56 16.42
CA TYR A 59 10.80 -12.36 17.18
C TYR A 59 10.34 -12.69 18.62
N SER A 60 11.08 -13.58 19.30
CA SER A 60 10.76 -14.16 20.62
C SER A 60 9.58 -15.16 20.61
N GLU A 61 9.68 -16.16 21.49
CA GLU A 61 8.63 -17.13 21.81
C GLU A 61 8.06 -16.87 23.21
N GLU A 62 6.76 -17.06 23.36
CA GLU A 62 6.10 -17.21 24.66
C GLU A 62 6.33 -18.63 25.17
N ILE A 63 6.89 -18.72 26.37
CA ILE A 63 6.94 -19.93 27.18
C ILE A 63 5.87 -19.77 28.25
N SER A 64 4.76 -20.52 28.13
CA SER A 64 3.70 -20.55 29.13
C SER A 64 3.63 -21.93 29.78
N ILE A 65 3.71 -21.97 31.10
CA ILE A 65 3.56 -23.19 31.89
C ILE A 65 2.31 -23.01 32.73
N ARG A 66 1.35 -23.93 32.67
CA ARG A 66 0.08 -23.82 33.42
C ARG A 66 -0.23 -25.09 34.17
N ILE A 67 -0.71 -24.94 35.40
CA ILE A 67 -1.24 -26.05 36.19
C ILE A 67 -2.72 -26.19 35.89
N ILE A 68 -3.15 -27.34 35.36
CA ILE A 68 -4.54 -27.60 34.98
C ILE A 68 -4.93 -28.97 35.55
N ALA A 69 -5.82 -28.96 36.55
CA ALA A 69 -6.13 -30.12 37.39
C ALA A 69 -4.86 -30.76 37.98
N ASN A 70 -4.44 -31.94 37.49
CA ASN A 70 -3.20 -32.62 37.94
C ASN A 70 -2.15 -32.74 36.82
N PHE A 71 -2.16 -31.80 35.88
CA PHE A 71 -1.17 -31.70 34.79
C PHE A 71 -0.46 -30.36 34.81
N ALA A 72 0.86 -30.38 34.67
CA ALA A 72 1.59 -29.23 34.17
C ALA A 72 1.56 -29.26 32.63
N VAL A 73 1.09 -28.19 32.02
CA VAL A 73 1.05 -28.01 30.56
C VAL A 73 2.13 -27.02 30.20
N PHE A 74 3.26 -27.53 29.68
CA PHE A 74 4.29 -26.68 29.05
C PHE A 74 3.85 -26.34 27.63
N LYS A 75 4.02 -25.07 27.25
CA LYS A 75 3.77 -24.57 25.90
C LYS A 75 4.88 -23.60 25.48
N SER A 76 5.52 -23.85 24.34
CA SER A 76 6.32 -22.86 23.60
C SER A 76 5.57 -22.48 22.32
N GLU A 77 5.42 -21.18 22.08
CA GLU A 77 4.71 -20.64 20.91
C GLU A 77 5.36 -19.34 20.41
N CYS A 78 5.50 -19.13 19.10
CA CYS A 78 5.99 -17.85 18.58
C CYS A 78 4.99 -16.70 18.88
N ILE A 79 5.48 -15.58 19.44
CA ILE A 79 4.61 -14.43 19.77
C ILE A 79 4.05 -13.83 18.48
N GLY A 80 4.92 -13.63 17.47
CA GLY A 80 4.56 -13.15 16.15
C GLY A 80 3.96 -14.22 15.24
N ILE A 81 4.12 -14.00 13.94
CA ILE A 81 3.93 -14.99 12.87
C ILE A 81 5.26 -14.99 12.11
N GLN A 82 5.96 -16.13 12.09
CA GLN A 82 7.20 -16.29 11.32
C GLN A 82 6.91 -16.44 9.83
N LEU A 83 7.92 -16.18 8.99
CA LEU A 83 7.80 -16.24 7.55
C LEU A 83 7.30 -17.63 7.10
N LEU A 84 6.34 -17.66 6.17
CA LEU A 84 5.75 -18.89 5.62
C LEU A 84 5.08 -19.83 6.66
N PHE A 85 4.75 -19.32 7.86
CA PHE A 85 4.06 -20.08 8.94
C PHE A 85 4.86 -21.29 9.46
N THR A 86 6.18 -21.13 9.60
CA THR A 86 7.11 -22.18 10.09
C THR A 86 7.95 -21.67 11.26
N ASP A 87 8.25 -22.52 12.24
CA ASP A 87 9.14 -22.18 13.38
C ASP A 87 10.60 -22.57 13.18
N TYR A 88 10.93 -23.18 12.04
CA TYR A 88 12.23 -23.78 11.75
C TYR A 88 12.70 -24.82 12.80
N GLY A 89 11.76 -25.38 13.59
CA GLY A 89 12.02 -26.30 14.69
C GLY A 89 12.31 -25.65 16.05
N LYS A 90 12.31 -24.31 16.16
CA LYS A 90 12.77 -23.62 17.38
C LYS A 90 11.91 -23.88 18.62
N ASN A 91 10.61 -24.14 18.47
CA ASN A 91 9.77 -24.53 19.62
C ASN A 91 10.19 -25.88 20.23
N GLN A 92 10.64 -26.82 19.39
CA GLN A 92 11.20 -28.10 19.86
C GLN A 92 12.53 -27.87 20.58
N GLU A 93 13.42 -27.02 20.05
CA GLU A 93 14.66 -26.66 20.74
C GLU A 93 14.39 -26.03 22.11
N ASN A 94 13.42 -25.10 22.20
CA ASN A 94 13.00 -24.51 23.47
C ASN A 94 12.44 -25.57 24.44
N LEU A 95 11.63 -26.52 23.95
CA LEU A 95 11.13 -27.64 24.77
C LEU A 95 12.30 -28.46 25.33
N ASP A 96 13.19 -28.92 24.46
CA ASP A 96 14.28 -29.84 24.82
C ASP A 96 15.26 -29.17 25.78
N ARG A 97 15.58 -27.89 25.56
CA ARG A 97 16.38 -27.06 26.48
C ARG A 97 15.69 -26.83 27.83
N PHE A 98 14.37 -26.59 27.84
CA PHE A 98 13.62 -26.45 29.09
C PHE A 98 13.67 -27.73 29.92
N PHE A 99 13.44 -28.91 29.33
CA PHE A 99 13.50 -30.15 30.10
C PHE A 99 14.91 -30.51 30.57
N HIS A 100 15.93 -30.27 29.76
CA HIS A 100 17.31 -30.49 30.19
C HIS A 100 17.69 -29.63 31.39
N GLU A 101 17.33 -28.34 31.37
CA GLU A 101 17.56 -27.44 32.51
C GLU A 101 16.63 -27.78 33.69
N PHE A 102 15.37 -28.17 33.45
CA PHE A 102 14.45 -28.59 34.51
C PHE A 102 14.97 -29.83 35.26
N GLU A 103 15.50 -30.83 34.56
CA GLU A 103 16.10 -32.03 35.17
C GLU A 103 17.39 -31.68 35.94
N TYR A 104 18.22 -30.78 35.40
CA TYR A 104 19.40 -30.26 36.09
C TYR A 104 19.02 -29.50 37.38
N VAL A 105 18.05 -28.60 37.29
CA VAL A 105 17.53 -27.82 38.42
C VAL A 105 16.84 -28.73 39.43
N GLU A 106 16.03 -29.71 39.02
CA GLU A 106 15.38 -30.65 39.95
C GLU A 106 16.41 -31.45 40.77
N TYR A 107 17.54 -31.83 40.17
CA TYR A 107 18.62 -32.53 40.89
C TYR A 107 19.37 -31.64 41.90
N HIS A 108 19.47 -30.33 41.65
CA HIS A 108 20.28 -29.40 42.47
C HIS A 108 19.49 -28.45 43.38
N LEU A 109 18.21 -28.17 43.08
CA LEU A 109 17.38 -27.12 43.71
C LEU A 109 16.44 -27.62 44.81
N ALA A 110 16.48 -28.97 45.09
CA ALA A 110 16.56 -30.77 47.32
C ALA A 110 16.96 -30.43 48.84
N ALA A 111 18.26 -30.30 49.15
CA ALA A 111 18.81 -29.79 50.40
C ALA A 111 18.33 -28.37 50.84
N VAL A 112 17.80 -27.56 49.92
CA VAL A 112 17.41 -26.14 50.08
C VAL A 112 15.94 -25.83 49.64
N TRP A 113 15.08 -26.84 49.47
CA TRP A 113 13.78 -26.63 48.78
C TRP A 113 12.78 -25.81 49.60
N GLU A 114 12.85 -25.84 50.94
CA GLU A 114 11.85 -25.20 51.82
C GLU A 114 11.95 -23.67 51.82
N ASP A 115 13.16 -23.12 51.81
CA ASP A 115 13.39 -21.66 51.69
C ASP A 115 12.86 -21.12 50.35
N ARG A 116 13.16 -21.84 49.25
CA ARG A 116 12.67 -21.51 47.89
C ARG A 116 11.15 -21.49 47.80
N LEU A 117 10.47 -22.44 48.43
CA LEU A 117 9.00 -22.48 48.47
C LEU A 117 8.39 -21.31 49.25
N LYS A 118 9.07 -20.81 50.29
CA LYS A 118 8.61 -19.66 51.06
C LYS A 118 8.69 -18.37 50.25
N ASP A 119 9.86 -18.09 49.65
CA ASP A 119 10.06 -16.91 48.79
C ASP A 119 9.05 -16.86 47.63
N PHE A 120 8.74 -18.02 47.05
CA PHE A 120 7.77 -18.21 45.97
C PHE A 120 6.34 -17.81 46.38
N HIS A 121 5.86 -18.30 47.53
CA HIS A 121 4.52 -17.93 48.05
C HIS A 121 4.46 -16.44 48.44
N ASP A 122 5.51 -15.91 49.09
CA ASP A 122 5.60 -14.49 49.43
C ASP A 122 5.64 -13.57 48.19
N HIS A 123 6.06 -14.07 47.02
CA HIS A 123 6.01 -13.35 45.75
C HIS A 123 4.63 -13.43 45.07
N ILE A 124 4.03 -14.63 45.03
CA ILE A 124 2.76 -14.87 44.32
C ILE A 124 1.56 -14.20 44.99
N ALA A 125 1.57 -14.06 46.33
CA ALA A 125 0.53 -13.33 47.07
C ALA A 125 0.36 -11.85 46.66
N LYS A 126 1.18 -11.34 45.72
CA LYS A 126 1.17 -9.97 45.18
C LYS A 126 0.86 -9.92 43.65
N GLN A 127 0.57 -11.06 43.02
CA GLN A 127 0.35 -11.19 41.57
C GLN A 127 -1.16 -11.30 41.21
N ASP A 128 -1.50 -10.99 39.96
CA ASP A 128 -2.89 -10.96 39.44
C ASP A 128 -3.12 -12.08 38.40
N ASP A 129 -3.80 -13.16 38.80
CA ASP A 129 -4.16 -14.30 37.92
C ASP A 129 -4.95 -13.89 36.66
N SER A 130 -5.58 -12.70 36.62
CA SER A 130 -6.26 -12.24 35.41
C SER A 130 -5.29 -11.95 34.25
N TYR A 131 -3.98 -11.85 34.52
CA TYR A 131 -2.91 -11.61 33.55
C TYR A 131 -2.89 -12.63 32.40
N PHE A 132 -3.19 -13.91 32.65
CA PHE A 132 -3.29 -14.95 31.61
C PHE A 132 -4.38 -14.69 30.54
N ASN A 133 -5.23 -13.68 30.75
CA ASN A 133 -6.21 -13.21 29.77
C ASN A 133 -5.68 -12.06 28.87
N ARG A 134 -4.57 -11.43 29.28
CA ARG A 134 -3.90 -10.32 28.58
C ARG A 134 -2.75 -10.80 27.70
N ALA A 135 -2.22 -11.99 27.99
CA ALA A 135 -1.27 -12.74 27.18
C ALA A 135 -1.68 -12.79 25.67
N PRO A 136 -0.71 -12.81 24.74
CA PRO A 136 -0.94 -12.73 23.30
C PRO A 136 -1.84 -13.85 22.74
N LEU A 137 -3.06 -13.44 22.37
CA LEU A 137 -3.83 -13.98 21.25
C LEU A 137 -4.54 -15.34 21.43
N LYS A 138 -5.46 -15.43 22.40
CA LYS A 138 -6.53 -16.48 22.54
C LYS A 138 -7.38 -16.81 21.27
N ALA A 139 -7.16 -16.15 20.14
CA ALA A 139 -7.77 -16.49 18.85
C ALA A 139 -6.93 -17.48 18.03
N LYS A 140 -5.62 -17.60 18.27
CA LYS A 140 -4.71 -18.48 17.52
C LYS A 140 -5.16 -19.95 17.56
N ASP A 141 -5.66 -20.41 18.71
CA ASP A 141 -6.08 -21.80 18.96
C ASP A 141 -7.28 -22.31 18.13
N LYS A 142 -7.90 -21.47 17.29
CA LYS A 142 -9.07 -21.86 16.46
C LYS A 142 -8.72 -22.23 15.02
N ILE A 143 -7.59 -21.76 14.48
CA ILE A 143 -7.26 -21.90 13.05
C ILE A 143 -6.44 -23.19 12.85
N LYS A 144 -7.15 -24.31 12.72
CA LYS A 144 -6.55 -25.67 12.67
C LYS A 144 -5.95 -26.07 11.31
N ASN A 145 -6.10 -25.27 10.27
CA ASN A 145 -5.67 -25.56 8.89
C ASN A 145 -5.63 -24.25 8.07
N ILE A 146 -4.77 -24.14 7.05
CA ILE A 146 -4.64 -22.94 6.20
C ILE A 146 -5.96 -22.50 5.54
N PHE A 147 -6.86 -23.42 5.19
CA PHE A 147 -8.17 -23.08 4.63
C PHE A 147 -9.02 -22.18 5.56
N TYR A 148 -8.84 -22.29 6.88
CA TYR A 148 -9.53 -21.44 7.86
C TYR A 148 -9.08 -19.97 7.84
N LEU A 149 -7.99 -19.61 7.13
CA LEU A 149 -7.59 -18.22 6.91
C LEU A 149 -8.55 -17.48 5.95
N PHE A 150 -9.28 -18.22 5.12
CA PHE A 150 -10.21 -17.73 4.09
C PHE A 150 -11.69 -17.88 4.49
N ILE A 151 -11.98 -18.44 5.67
CA ILE A 151 -13.34 -18.71 6.16
C ILE A 151 -13.64 -17.80 7.37
N PRO A 152 -14.76 -17.05 7.38
CA PRO A 152 -15.14 -16.18 8.51
C PRO A 152 -15.35 -16.93 9.83
N GLN A 153 -14.86 -16.37 10.93
CA GLN A 153 -14.92 -16.95 12.28
C GLN A 153 -15.20 -15.91 13.38
N LYS A 154 -15.62 -16.38 14.56
CA LYS A 154 -15.83 -15.54 15.76
C LYS A 154 -14.50 -14.97 16.29
N GLY A 155 -14.20 -13.73 15.88
CA GLY A 155 -12.97 -12.98 16.16
C GLY A 155 -12.09 -12.70 14.93
N TYR A 156 -12.49 -13.22 13.76
CA TYR A 156 -11.76 -13.11 12.48
C TYR A 156 -12.77 -13.32 11.33
N LEU A 157 -13.63 -12.33 11.11
CA LEU A 157 -14.80 -12.38 10.23
C LEU A 157 -14.63 -11.49 9.00
N VAL A 158 -14.18 -10.25 9.19
CA VAL A 158 -14.04 -9.26 8.12
C VAL A 158 -12.81 -9.54 7.25
N THR A 159 -11.69 -9.93 7.86
CA THR A 159 -10.46 -10.18 7.09
C THR A 159 -10.63 -11.29 6.04
N PRO A 160 -11.22 -12.48 6.34
CA PRO A 160 -11.56 -13.48 5.32
C PRO A 160 -12.48 -12.97 4.20
N ILE A 161 -13.46 -12.11 4.54
CA ILE A 161 -14.41 -11.55 3.55
C ILE A 161 -13.66 -10.62 2.60
N ILE A 162 -12.82 -9.71 3.11
CA ILE A 162 -12.03 -8.80 2.29
C ILE A 162 -11.04 -9.57 1.41
N VAL A 163 -10.37 -10.59 1.96
CA VAL A 163 -9.44 -11.44 1.18
C VAL A 163 -10.17 -12.16 0.05
N THR A 164 -11.30 -12.81 0.35
CA THR A 164 -12.10 -13.54 -0.64
C THR A 164 -12.66 -12.60 -1.71
N LEU A 165 -13.16 -11.43 -1.31
CA LEU A 165 -13.65 -10.40 -2.24
C LEU A 165 -12.57 -9.92 -3.20
N ASN A 166 -11.35 -9.67 -2.71
CA ASN A 166 -10.20 -9.29 -3.55
C ASN A 166 -9.85 -10.37 -4.60
N ILE A 167 -9.82 -11.64 -4.17
CA ILE A 167 -9.55 -12.78 -5.06
C ILE A 167 -10.65 -12.89 -6.14
N LEU A 168 -11.92 -12.81 -5.75
CA LEU A 168 -13.05 -12.88 -6.68
C LEU A 168 -13.09 -11.71 -7.67
N LEU A 169 -12.82 -10.48 -7.22
CA LEU A 169 -12.74 -9.30 -8.10
C LEU A 169 -11.58 -9.39 -9.08
N TRP A 170 -10.42 -9.88 -8.65
CA TRP A 170 -9.28 -10.09 -9.54
C TRP A 170 -9.55 -11.16 -10.60
N LEU A 171 -10.12 -12.31 -10.20
CA LEU A 171 -10.52 -13.38 -11.12
C LEU A 171 -11.61 -12.93 -12.09
N GLY A 172 -12.61 -12.19 -11.63
CA GLY A 172 -13.68 -11.65 -12.48
C GLY A 172 -13.13 -10.67 -13.53
N ARG A 173 -12.25 -9.74 -13.12
CA ARG A 173 -11.54 -8.83 -14.04
C ARG A 173 -10.72 -9.61 -15.07
N LEU A 174 -9.97 -10.63 -14.65
CA LEU A 174 -9.19 -11.48 -15.54
C LEU A 174 -10.07 -12.20 -16.57
N ALA A 175 -11.19 -12.80 -16.12
CA ALA A 175 -12.15 -13.47 -16.99
C ALA A 175 -12.75 -12.51 -18.04
N ILE A 176 -13.09 -11.27 -17.65
CA ILE A 176 -13.60 -10.26 -18.58
C ILE A 176 -12.53 -9.84 -19.59
N VAL A 177 -11.28 -9.61 -19.16
CA VAL A 177 -10.17 -9.26 -20.08
C VAL A 177 -9.88 -10.39 -21.07
N LEU A 178 -9.92 -11.65 -20.63
CA LEU A 178 -9.77 -12.83 -21.52
C LEU A 178 -10.94 -12.96 -22.50
N LEU A 179 -12.18 -12.77 -22.03
CA LEU A 179 -13.37 -12.79 -22.89
C LEU A 179 -13.31 -11.70 -23.96
N LEU A 180 -13.02 -10.45 -23.58
CA LEU A 180 -12.87 -9.33 -24.51
C LEU A 180 -11.73 -9.59 -25.50
N SER A 181 -10.59 -10.12 -25.05
CA SER A 181 -9.46 -10.48 -25.93
C SER A 181 -9.85 -11.52 -26.98
N ASN A 182 -10.65 -12.53 -26.59
CA ASN A 182 -11.09 -13.58 -27.51
C ASN A 182 -12.15 -13.07 -28.51
N LEU A 183 -13.07 -12.20 -28.07
CA LEU A 183 -14.04 -11.53 -28.96
C LEU A 183 -13.32 -10.62 -29.98
N PHE A 184 -12.34 -9.84 -29.53
CA PHE A 184 -11.57 -8.94 -30.40
C PHE A 184 -10.76 -9.71 -31.45
N LYS A 185 -10.14 -10.84 -31.06
CA LYS A 185 -9.48 -11.77 -31.99
C LYS A 185 -10.45 -12.35 -33.01
N ALA A 186 -11.63 -12.80 -32.57
CA ALA A 186 -12.64 -13.38 -33.47
C ALA A 186 -13.14 -12.37 -34.52
N GLN A 187 -13.35 -11.11 -34.12
CA GLN A 187 -13.84 -10.05 -35.01
C GLN A 187 -12.76 -9.47 -35.94
N LEU A 188 -11.47 -9.65 -35.60
CA LEU A 188 -10.32 -9.20 -36.40
C LEU A 188 -9.52 -10.37 -37.01
N GLY A 189 -10.19 -11.46 -37.40
CA GLY A 189 -9.60 -12.55 -38.18
C GLY A 189 -8.40 -13.24 -37.52
N GLY A 190 -8.34 -13.26 -36.19
CA GLY A 190 -7.25 -13.83 -35.39
C GLY A 190 -6.04 -12.93 -35.15
N GLN A 191 -5.91 -11.79 -35.85
CA GLN A 191 -4.74 -10.90 -35.76
C GLN A 191 -4.85 -9.82 -34.66
N GLY A 192 -6.06 -9.55 -34.17
CA GLY A 192 -6.33 -8.51 -33.17
C GLY A 192 -5.86 -8.86 -31.75
N LEU A 193 -4.70 -8.36 -31.33
CA LEU A 193 -4.39 -8.14 -29.91
C LEU A 193 -5.07 -6.86 -29.41
N LEU A 194 -5.44 -6.81 -28.12
CA LEU A 194 -5.81 -5.54 -27.48
C LEU A 194 -4.57 -4.64 -27.43
N THR A 195 -4.65 -3.40 -27.95
CA THR A 195 -3.53 -2.46 -27.82
C THR A 195 -3.31 -2.10 -26.34
N PRO A 196 -2.09 -1.70 -25.92
CA PRO A 196 -1.84 -1.26 -24.55
C PRO A 196 -2.78 -0.13 -24.13
N GLU A 197 -3.12 0.81 -25.02
CA GLU A 197 -4.05 1.91 -24.70
C GLU A 197 -5.48 1.40 -24.48
N LEU A 198 -5.96 0.48 -25.33
CA LEU A 198 -7.29 -0.12 -25.17
C LEU A 198 -7.37 -0.95 -23.88
N LEU A 199 -6.32 -1.69 -23.55
CA LEU A 199 -6.22 -2.44 -22.31
C LEU A 199 -6.18 -1.50 -21.08
N LEU A 200 -5.45 -0.38 -21.16
CA LEU A 200 -5.41 0.65 -20.11
C LEU A 200 -6.78 1.31 -19.93
N LYS A 201 -7.47 1.64 -21.02
CA LYS A 201 -8.84 2.17 -21.02
C LYS A 201 -9.83 1.18 -20.41
N ILE A 202 -9.75 -0.10 -20.76
CA ILE A 202 -10.53 -1.18 -20.13
C ILE A 202 -10.25 -1.25 -18.62
N GLN A 203 -8.97 -1.22 -18.21
CA GLN A 203 -8.57 -1.20 -16.79
C GLN A 203 -9.16 0.01 -16.03
N SER A 204 -9.25 1.19 -16.67
CA SER A 204 -9.81 2.39 -16.05
C SER A 204 -11.28 2.25 -15.63
N TYR A 205 -12.08 1.39 -16.28
CA TYR A 205 -13.48 1.16 -15.88
C TYR A 205 -13.60 0.29 -14.62
N PHE A 206 -12.58 -0.50 -14.27
CA PHE A 206 -12.58 -1.38 -13.09
C PHE A 206 -12.25 -0.66 -11.76
N GLY A 207 -12.44 0.66 -11.68
CA GLY A 207 -12.35 1.40 -10.42
C GLY A 207 -10.95 1.64 -9.85
N ILE A 208 -9.90 1.44 -10.63
CA ILE A 208 -8.54 1.89 -10.28
C ILE A 208 -8.50 3.41 -10.02
N ASN A 209 -7.66 3.88 -9.09
CA ASN A 209 -7.52 5.30 -8.78
C ASN A 209 -6.72 6.00 -9.89
N SER A 210 -7.02 7.28 -10.13
CA SER A 210 -6.24 8.17 -10.98
C SER A 210 -6.57 9.60 -10.62
N ARG A 211 -5.58 10.50 -10.60
CA ARG A 211 -5.74 11.90 -10.19
C ARG A 211 -6.92 12.56 -10.90
N ASP A 212 -6.91 12.56 -12.23
CA ASP A 212 -7.84 13.34 -13.03
C ASP A 212 -9.26 12.77 -12.97
N LEU A 213 -9.41 11.44 -13.01
CA LEU A 213 -10.71 10.78 -12.89
C LEU A 213 -11.33 11.00 -11.50
N THR A 214 -10.54 10.91 -10.44
CA THR A 214 -11.02 11.10 -9.07
C THR A 214 -11.38 12.57 -8.79
N LEU A 215 -10.53 13.53 -9.21
CA LEU A 215 -10.77 14.97 -9.02
C LEU A 215 -11.88 15.54 -9.94
N SER A 216 -12.16 14.91 -11.09
CA SER A 216 -13.33 15.22 -11.94
C SER A 216 -14.66 14.63 -11.44
N GLY A 217 -14.67 14.03 -10.24
CA GLY A 217 -15.89 13.64 -9.54
C GLY A 217 -16.12 12.13 -9.41
N GLN A 218 -15.22 11.27 -9.93
CA GLN A 218 -15.32 9.82 -9.75
C GLN A 218 -14.76 9.37 -8.38
N TRP A 219 -15.16 10.06 -7.32
CA TRP A 219 -14.67 9.90 -5.94
C TRP A 219 -14.75 8.46 -5.40
N TRP A 220 -15.68 7.65 -5.92
CA TRP A 220 -15.85 6.24 -5.59
C TRP A 220 -14.59 5.40 -5.89
N ARG A 221 -13.69 5.88 -6.77
CA ARG A 221 -12.38 5.28 -7.04
C ARG A 221 -11.49 5.18 -5.80
N LEU A 222 -11.64 6.09 -4.83
CA LEU A 222 -10.92 6.06 -3.55
C LEU A 222 -11.28 4.81 -2.70
N LEU A 223 -12.43 4.18 -2.98
CA LEU A 223 -12.89 2.95 -2.33
C LEU A 223 -12.58 1.73 -3.20
N SER A 224 -12.90 1.76 -4.50
CA SER A 224 -12.73 0.60 -5.38
C SER A 224 -11.26 0.30 -5.72
N SER A 225 -10.36 1.29 -5.71
CA SER A 225 -8.93 1.08 -5.94
C SER A 225 -8.27 0.20 -4.88
N GLN A 226 -8.82 0.16 -3.67
CA GLN A 226 -8.38 -0.69 -2.56
C GLN A 226 -8.55 -2.19 -2.85
N PHE A 227 -9.35 -2.54 -3.86
CA PHE A 227 -9.60 -3.91 -4.30
C PHE A 227 -8.92 -4.24 -5.64
N TYR A 228 -8.38 -3.24 -6.33
CA TYR A 228 -7.77 -3.41 -7.65
C TYR A 228 -6.32 -3.91 -7.53
N HIS A 229 -6.00 -5.05 -8.15
CA HIS A 229 -4.65 -5.63 -8.08
C HIS A 229 -4.09 -5.88 -9.49
N PHE A 230 -3.00 -5.19 -9.86
CA PHE A 230 -2.37 -5.29 -11.18
C PHE A 230 -2.07 -6.74 -11.61
N SER A 231 -1.28 -7.47 -10.82
CA SER A 231 -0.76 -8.81 -11.12
C SER A 231 -1.14 -9.84 -10.04
N LEU A 232 -0.92 -11.13 -10.34
CA LEU A 232 -1.15 -12.23 -9.39
C LEU A 232 -0.21 -12.14 -8.18
N LEU A 233 1.07 -11.78 -8.38
CA LEU A 233 2.01 -11.56 -7.29
C LEU A 233 1.61 -10.38 -6.41
N HIS A 234 1.15 -9.28 -7.01
CA HIS A 234 0.67 -8.12 -6.26
C HIS A 234 -0.59 -8.48 -5.44
N LEU A 235 -1.52 -9.28 -5.97
CA LEU A 235 -2.63 -9.83 -5.18
C LEU A 235 -2.10 -10.71 -4.04
N PHE A 236 -1.22 -11.67 -4.32
CA PHE A 236 -0.70 -12.62 -3.33
C PHE A 236 -0.05 -11.92 -2.13
N PHE A 237 0.88 -10.98 -2.35
CA PHE A 237 1.56 -10.29 -1.25
C PHE A 237 0.62 -9.40 -0.44
N ASN A 238 -0.36 -8.73 -1.07
CA ASN A 238 -1.39 -8.00 -0.33
C ASN A 238 -2.26 -8.93 0.50
N MET A 239 -2.72 -10.06 -0.03
CA MET A 239 -3.56 -10.99 0.72
C MET A 239 -2.80 -11.65 1.87
N TYR A 240 -1.52 -12.00 1.67
CA TYR A 240 -0.64 -12.49 2.73
C TYR A 240 -0.47 -11.46 3.87
N ALA A 241 -0.16 -10.20 3.53
CA ALA A 241 -0.01 -9.13 4.51
C ALA A 241 -1.33 -8.78 5.22
N LEU A 242 -2.46 -8.80 4.51
CA LEU A 242 -3.80 -8.59 5.07
C LEU A 242 -4.21 -9.69 6.05
N ILE A 243 -3.97 -10.96 5.69
CA ILE A 243 -4.19 -12.11 6.59
C ILE A 243 -3.33 -11.95 7.86
N TYR A 244 -2.03 -11.69 7.70
CA TYR A 244 -1.08 -11.46 8.80
C TYR A 244 -1.61 -10.41 9.78
N ILE A 245 -1.89 -9.19 9.30
CA ILE A 245 -2.24 -8.07 10.19
C ILE A 245 -3.68 -8.14 10.69
N GLY A 246 -4.61 -8.65 9.88
CA GLY A 246 -6.01 -8.81 10.23
C GLY A 246 -6.22 -9.78 11.40
N LEU A 247 -5.45 -10.88 11.45
CA LEU A 247 -5.49 -11.82 12.57
C LEU A 247 -5.05 -11.21 13.90
N MET A 248 -4.07 -10.31 13.87
CA MET A 248 -3.51 -9.65 15.05
C MET A 248 -4.40 -8.49 15.54
N THR A 249 -5.05 -7.79 14.61
CA THR A 249 -5.88 -6.60 14.87
C THR A 249 -7.35 -6.93 15.12
N GLU A 250 -7.99 -7.78 14.31
CA GLU A 250 -9.44 -8.02 14.35
C GLU A 250 -9.89 -8.70 15.66
N ASN A 251 -9.05 -9.56 16.23
CA ASN A 251 -9.29 -10.15 17.54
C ASN A 251 -9.26 -9.12 18.69
N LYS A 252 -8.55 -7.99 18.53
CA LYS A 252 -8.42 -6.93 19.56
C LYS A 252 -9.38 -5.76 19.34
N LEU A 253 -9.70 -5.43 18.09
CA LEU A 253 -10.61 -4.35 17.70
C LEU A 253 -12.07 -4.82 17.56
N GLY A 254 -12.27 -6.06 17.12
CA GLY A 254 -13.57 -6.57 16.68
C GLY A 254 -13.88 -6.19 15.22
N TRP A 255 -14.60 -7.08 14.53
CA TRP A 255 -14.87 -7.02 13.08
C TRP A 255 -15.27 -5.64 12.56
N ALA A 256 -16.22 -4.96 13.22
CA ALA A 256 -16.75 -3.67 12.78
C ALA A 256 -15.69 -2.56 12.84
N LYS A 257 -14.86 -2.54 13.90
CA LYS A 257 -13.79 -1.55 14.05
C LYS A 257 -12.69 -1.81 13.01
N THR A 258 -12.33 -3.08 12.76
CA THR A 258 -11.40 -3.48 11.69
C THR A 258 -11.87 -3.06 10.29
N LEU A 259 -13.16 -3.26 9.98
CA LEU A 259 -13.73 -2.83 8.69
C LEU A 259 -13.65 -1.30 8.51
N ILE A 260 -13.96 -0.54 9.57
CA ILE A 260 -13.84 0.93 9.55
C ILE A 260 -12.39 1.35 9.35
N VAL A 261 -11.42 0.76 10.07
CA VAL A 261 -9.98 1.04 9.85
C VAL A 261 -9.60 0.78 8.40
N TYR A 262 -9.84 -0.43 7.88
CA TYR A 262 -9.43 -0.82 6.52
C TYR A 262 -9.96 0.18 5.47
N ILE A 263 -11.28 0.42 5.46
CA ILE A 263 -11.93 1.25 4.43
C ILE A 263 -11.50 2.72 4.55
N LEU A 264 -11.50 3.29 5.76
CA LEU A 264 -11.19 4.71 5.95
C LEU A 264 -9.69 5.01 5.76
N SER A 265 -8.80 4.15 6.25
CA SER A 265 -7.36 4.35 6.05
C SER A 265 -6.93 4.08 4.60
N GLY A 266 -7.54 3.09 3.93
CA GLY A 266 -7.40 2.90 2.48
C GLY A 266 -7.87 4.11 1.68
N THR A 267 -8.95 4.78 2.13
CA THR A 267 -9.44 6.03 1.51
C THR A 267 -8.44 7.17 1.69
N CYS A 268 -7.87 7.34 2.89
CA CYS A 268 -6.81 8.33 3.14
C CYS A 268 -5.53 8.03 2.35
N GLY A 269 -5.16 6.76 2.17
CA GLY A 269 -4.10 6.35 1.27
C GLY A 269 -4.40 6.75 -0.18
N ALA A 270 -5.58 6.42 -0.70
CA ALA A 270 -6.00 6.79 -2.05
C ALA A 270 -6.11 8.31 -2.28
N LEU A 271 -6.41 9.08 -1.22
CA LEU A 271 -6.39 10.55 -1.25
C LEU A 271 -4.97 11.12 -1.31
N LEU A 272 -4.05 10.64 -0.46
CA LEU A 272 -2.66 11.11 -0.51
C LEU A 272 -1.94 10.66 -1.80
N SER A 273 -2.32 9.49 -2.33
CA SER A 273 -1.98 9.00 -3.68
C SER A 273 -2.39 9.98 -4.79
N VAL A 274 -3.66 10.45 -4.78
CA VAL A 274 -4.17 11.46 -5.73
C VAL A 274 -3.37 12.77 -5.66
N TYR A 275 -2.91 13.16 -4.47
CA TYR A 275 -2.08 14.36 -4.31
C TYR A 275 -0.65 14.17 -4.82
N GLY A 276 0.01 13.07 -4.42
CA GLY A 276 1.42 12.82 -4.69
C GLY A 276 1.75 12.43 -6.13
N HIS A 277 0.85 11.74 -6.83
CA HIS A 277 1.05 11.36 -8.23
C HIS A 277 0.41 12.39 -9.18
N LYS A 278 1.21 12.92 -10.11
CA LYS A 278 0.75 13.83 -11.17
C LYS A 278 -0.04 13.10 -12.26
N ILE A 279 0.42 11.90 -12.65
CA ILE A 279 -0.01 11.12 -13.83
C ILE A 279 -0.20 9.65 -13.41
N GLY A 280 -1.06 8.91 -14.12
CA GLY A 280 -1.08 7.44 -14.08
C GLY A 280 -2.27 6.84 -13.35
N PHE A 281 -2.10 5.60 -12.92
CA PHE A 281 -3.14 4.77 -12.33
C PHE A 281 -2.62 4.00 -11.11
N MET A 282 -3.30 4.14 -9.97
CA MET A 282 -2.85 3.62 -8.66
C MET A 282 -3.92 2.68 -8.07
N GLY A 283 -3.51 1.53 -7.53
CA GLY A 283 -4.45 0.56 -6.96
C GLY A 283 -3.76 -0.54 -6.18
N GLY A 284 -4.47 -1.12 -5.20
CA GLY A 284 -4.01 -2.19 -4.34
C GLY A 284 -4.55 -2.03 -2.92
N ALA A 285 -4.67 -3.15 -2.21
CA ALA A 285 -5.04 -3.13 -0.79
C ALA A 285 -3.94 -2.54 0.12
N SER A 286 -2.73 -2.29 -0.41
CA SER A 286 -1.52 -1.96 0.35
C SER A 286 -1.66 -0.70 1.21
N GLY A 287 -2.35 0.34 0.74
CA GLY A 287 -2.67 1.51 1.56
C GLY A 287 -3.57 1.19 2.76
N ALA A 288 -4.62 0.38 2.55
CA ALA A 288 -5.51 -0.08 3.63
C ALA A 288 -4.78 -1.02 4.60
N ILE A 289 -3.89 -1.89 4.10
CA ILE A 289 -3.05 -2.79 4.90
C ILE A 289 -2.05 -2.00 5.75
N MET A 290 -1.41 -0.96 5.19
CA MET A 290 -0.56 -0.05 5.96
C MET A 290 -1.35 0.69 7.04
N GLY A 291 -2.61 1.02 6.80
CA GLY A 291 -3.51 1.53 7.83
C GLY A 291 -3.91 0.50 8.90
N MET A 292 -4.06 -0.77 8.53
CA MET A 292 -4.20 -1.86 9.51
C MET A 292 -2.94 -2.02 10.37
N PHE A 293 -1.74 -1.87 9.79
CA PHE A 293 -0.48 -1.79 10.55
C PHE A 293 -0.43 -0.55 11.46
N GLY A 294 -0.90 0.61 10.99
CA GLY A 294 -1.04 1.82 11.80
C GLY A 294 -1.95 1.60 13.01
N ALA A 295 -3.12 1.00 12.80
CA ALA A 295 -4.02 0.65 13.90
C ALA A 295 -3.41 -0.39 14.85
N PHE A 296 -2.59 -1.31 14.34
CA PHE A 296 -1.84 -2.26 15.17
C PHE A 296 -0.78 -1.57 16.04
N LEU A 297 -0.04 -0.60 15.49
CA LEU A 297 0.88 0.24 16.27
C LEU A 297 0.13 1.01 17.38
N ALA A 298 -1.08 1.53 17.10
CA ALA A 298 -1.92 2.17 18.12
C ALA A 298 -2.38 1.20 19.22
N LEU A 299 -2.63 -0.08 18.90
CA LEU A 299 -2.88 -1.12 19.91
C LEU A 299 -1.64 -1.44 20.74
N LEU A 300 -0.47 -1.56 20.11
CA LEU A 300 0.80 -1.91 20.77
C LEU A 300 1.33 -0.81 21.71
N LEU A 301 1.01 0.46 21.41
CA LEU A 301 1.28 1.60 22.30
C LEU A 301 0.20 1.81 23.38
N SER A 302 -0.75 0.88 23.52
CA SER A 302 -1.82 0.89 24.52
C SER A 302 -1.77 -0.34 25.43
N ASN A 303 -2.64 -0.40 26.45
CA ASN A 303 -2.76 -1.56 27.34
C ASN A 303 -3.45 -2.79 26.70
N ALA A 304 -3.53 -2.86 25.37
CA ALA A 304 -4.14 -3.98 24.64
C ALA A 304 -3.34 -5.30 24.74
N PHE A 305 -2.06 -5.22 25.10
CA PHE A 305 -1.12 -6.35 25.17
C PHE A 305 -0.26 -6.26 26.45
N GLU A 306 0.34 -7.39 26.83
CA GLU A 306 1.43 -7.44 27.82
C GLU A 306 2.64 -6.63 27.29
N LYS A 307 3.40 -5.96 28.18
CA LYS A 307 4.46 -5.00 27.81
C LYS A 307 5.66 -5.63 27.08
N THR A 308 6.08 -6.84 27.46
CA THR A 308 7.18 -7.56 26.80
C THR A 308 6.74 -8.08 25.43
N ALA A 309 5.58 -8.72 25.34
CA ALA A 309 4.97 -9.14 24.09
C ALA A 309 4.72 -7.94 23.15
N ALA A 310 4.20 -6.83 23.67
CA ALA A 310 3.99 -5.59 22.92
C ALA A 310 5.31 -5.04 22.36
N ARG A 311 6.40 -5.07 23.13
CA ARG A 311 7.73 -4.63 22.67
C ARG A 311 8.26 -5.53 21.54
N ALA A 312 8.12 -6.85 21.65
CA ALA A 312 8.53 -7.78 20.60
C ALA A 312 7.73 -7.57 19.30
N LEU A 313 6.40 -7.45 19.43
CA LEU A 313 5.49 -7.19 18.31
C LEU A 313 5.66 -5.79 17.70
N LEU A 314 6.05 -4.79 18.49
CA LEU A 314 6.38 -3.45 17.99
C LEU A 314 7.64 -3.47 17.12
N ILE A 315 8.69 -4.17 17.56
CA ILE A 315 9.93 -4.31 16.78
C ILE A 315 9.66 -5.00 15.44
N SER A 316 8.96 -6.13 15.45
CA SER A 316 8.62 -6.84 14.19
C SER A 316 7.71 -6.02 13.28
N THR A 317 6.71 -5.32 13.84
CA THR A 317 5.82 -4.44 13.06
C THR A 317 6.59 -3.30 12.41
N VAL A 318 7.48 -2.63 13.14
CA VAL A 318 8.29 -1.52 12.59
C VAL A 318 9.22 -2.02 11.49
N ILE A 319 9.80 -3.21 11.62
CA ILE A 319 10.63 -3.83 10.56
C ILE A 319 9.79 -4.10 9.29
N VAL A 320 8.58 -4.64 9.43
CA VAL A 320 7.68 -4.90 8.28
C VAL A 320 7.23 -3.59 7.61
N VAL A 321 6.83 -2.59 8.39
CA VAL A 321 6.44 -1.26 7.88
C VAL A 321 7.61 -0.57 7.17
N ALA A 322 8.82 -0.62 7.74
CA ALA A 322 10.02 -0.08 7.10
C ALA A 322 10.35 -0.80 5.79
N TYR A 323 10.26 -2.14 5.75
CA TYR A 323 10.45 -2.92 4.53
C TYR A 323 9.44 -2.58 3.44
N MET A 324 8.16 -2.40 3.78
CA MET A 324 7.12 -1.99 2.83
C MET A 324 7.38 -0.60 2.24
N LEU A 325 7.79 0.37 3.07
CA LEU A 325 8.14 1.72 2.62
C LEU A 325 9.42 1.76 1.78
N LEU A 326 10.43 0.96 2.13
CA LEU A 326 11.66 0.79 1.33
C LEU A 326 11.35 0.17 -0.03
N ASN A 327 10.48 -0.84 -0.09
CA ASN A 327 10.01 -1.39 -1.36
C ASN A 327 9.25 -0.34 -2.20
N GLY A 328 8.52 0.58 -1.56
CA GLY A 328 7.89 1.75 -2.20
C GLY A 328 8.86 2.85 -2.67
N LEU A 329 10.13 2.81 -2.28
CA LEU A 329 11.19 3.67 -2.83
C LEU A 329 11.95 2.99 -3.99
N LEU A 330 11.84 1.66 -4.10
CA LEU A 330 12.61 0.83 -5.03
C LEU A 330 11.75 0.18 -6.14
N SER A 331 10.44 0.40 -6.14
CA SER A 331 9.52 -0.15 -7.14
C SER A 331 8.48 0.86 -7.60
N GLU A 332 8.48 1.13 -8.90
CA GLU A 332 7.47 1.93 -9.63
C GLU A 332 6.02 1.47 -9.38
N THR A 333 5.82 0.22 -8.94
CA THR A 333 4.49 -0.37 -8.71
C THR A 333 3.95 -0.16 -7.29
N ALA A 334 4.75 0.40 -6.37
CA ALA A 334 4.44 0.48 -4.95
C ALA A 334 4.26 1.93 -4.47
N ASP A 335 3.01 2.33 -4.24
CA ASP A 335 2.63 3.71 -3.94
C ASP A 335 2.92 4.10 -2.48
N ASN A 336 4.09 4.71 -2.25
CA ASN A 336 4.49 5.22 -0.93
C ASN A 336 3.58 6.36 -0.40
N SER A 337 2.91 7.12 -1.27
CA SER A 337 1.92 8.12 -0.84
C SER A 337 0.68 7.43 -0.26
N ALA A 338 0.22 6.35 -0.90
CA ALA A 338 -0.85 5.52 -0.35
C ALA A 338 -0.45 4.81 0.95
N HIS A 339 0.80 4.35 1.06
CA HIS A 339 1.31 3.67 2.27
C HIS A 339 1.38 4.63 3.46
N LEU A 340 1.95 5.82 3.28
CA LEU A 340 2.08 6.81 4.35
C LEU A 340 0.69 7.35 4.79
N GLY A 341 -0.17 7.68 3.82
CA GLY A 341 -1.54 8.15 4.09
C GLY A 341 -2.38 7.10 4.80
N GLY A 342 -2.22 5.83 4.41
CA GLY A 342 -2.78 4.67 5.11
C GLY A 342 -2.26 4.55 6.54
N LEU A 343 -0.95 4.45 6.73
CA LEU A 343 -0.29 4.24 8.02
C LEU A 343 -0.67 5.29 9.07
N VAL A 344 -0.59 6.57 8.73
CA VAL A 344 -0.86 7.68 9.66
C VAL A 344 -2.35 7.75 10.00
N SER A 345 -3.23 7.65 9.01
CA SER A 345 -4.69 7.68 9.26
C SER A 345 -5.15 6.45 10.04
N GLY A 346 -4.65 5.27 9.70
CA GLY A 346 -4.92 4.01 10.39
C GLY A 346 -4.48 4.03 11.85
N PHE A 347 -3.35 4.65 12.17
CA PHE A 347 -2.93 4.88 13.56
C PHE A 347 -3.94 5.75 14.33
N LEU A 348 -4.33 6.90 13.77
CA LEU A 348 -5.26 7.83 14.42
C LEU A 348 -6.67 7.22 14.58
N ILE A 349 -7.19 6.57 13.54
CA ILE A 349 -8.50 5.90 13.54
C ILE A 349 -8.47 4.68 14.49
N GLY A 350 -7.40 3.87 14.45
CA GLY A 350 -7.21 2.74 15.35
C GLY A 350 -7.15 3.16 16.82
N TYR A 351 -6.42 4.24 17.13
CA TYR A 351 -6.37 4.84 18.46
C TYR A 351 -7.76 5.29 18.94
N LEU A 352 -8.53 5.99 18.11
CA LEU A 352 -9.88 6.45 18.45
C LEU A 352 -10.86 5.27 18.62
N LEU A 353 -10.82 4.26 17.75
CA LEU A 353 -11.74 3.12 17.82
C LEU A 353 -11.38 2.13 18.94
N TYR A 354 -10.09 2.01 19.29
CA TYR A 354 -9.69 1.22 20.45
C TYR A 354 -10.04 1.92 21.78
N ASN A 355 -9.62 3.18 21.97
CA ASN A 355 -9.77 3.86 23.27
C ASN A 355 -11.23 4.21 23.57
N GLU A 356 -11.83 3.47 24.49
CA GLU A 356 -13.25 3.62 24.86
C GLU A 356 -13.49 4.77 25.86
N ARG A 357 -12.40 5.33 26.41
CA ARG A 357 -12.41 6.58 27.17
C ARG A 357 -11.50 7.60 26.47
N LEU A 358 -11.99 8.83 26.32
CA LEU A 358 -11.23 9.98 25.85
C LEU A 358 -11.30 11.07 26.92
N LEU A 359 -10.16 11.65 27.30
CA LEU A 359 -10.04 12.58 28.44
C LEU A 359 -10.68 12.03 29.74
N GLY A 360 -10.55 10.72 29.96
CA GLY A 360 -11.13 10.00 31.10
C GLY A 360 -12.62 9.62 30.96
N GLN A 361 -13.39 10.30 30.13
CA GLN A 361 -14.82 10.06 29.95
C GLN A 361 -15.11 8.93 28.95
N PRO A 362 -16.08 8.03 29.21
CA PRO A 362 -16.47 6.98 28.27
C PRO A 362 -17.18 7.57 27.04
N VAL A 363 -16.75 7.17 25.84
CA VAL A 363 -17.33 7.68 24.58
C VAL A 363 -17.89 6.52 23.76
N PRO A 364 -19.20 6.52 23.41
CA PRO A 364 -19.81 5.46 22.62
C PRO A 364 -19.14 5.29 21.24
N LEU A 365 -19.13 4.06 20.73
CA LEU A 365 -18.47 3.71 19.47
C LEU A 365 -18.93 4.59 18.28
N LEU A 366 -20.23 4.94 18.25
CA LEU A 366 -20.80 5.80 17.20
C LEU A 366 -20.05 7.13 17.08
N TYR A 367 -19.89 7.88 18.18
CA TYR A 367 -19.19 9.16 18.18
C TYR A 367 -17.72 9.03 17.75
N ARG A 368 -17.03 7.94 18.14
CA ARG A 368 -15.63 7.70 17.77
C ARG A 368 -15.48 7.33 16.29
N ALA A 369 -16.46 6.60 15.73
CA ALA A 369 -16.55 6.35 14.30
C ALA A 369 -16.93 7.62 13.50
N SER A 370 -17.87 8.43 14.00
CA SER A 370 -18.23 9.73 13.39
C SER A 370 -17.06 10.71 13.39
N ALA A 371 -16.28 10.79 14.47
CA ALA A 371 -15.05 11.59 14.51
C ALA A 371 -14.01 11.10 13.50
N SER A 372 -13.83 9.78 13.39
CA SER A 372 -12.95 9.17 12.37
C SER A 372 -13.41 9.51 10.95
N GLY A 373 -14.71 9.42 10.66
CA GLY A 373 -15.27 9.80 9.36
C GLY A 373 -15.14 11.30 9.07
N PHE A 374 -15.35 12.17 10.07
CA PHE A 374 -15.14 13.61 9.94
C PHE A 374 -13.68 13.95 9.63
N MET A 375 -12.70 13.29 10.28
CA MET A 375 -11.28 13.47 9.96
C MET A 375 -10.95 13.08 8.51
N VAL A 376 -11.54 12.00 8.00
CA VAL A 376 -11.37 11.57 6.59
C VAL A 376 -11.99 12.60 5.64
N LEU A 377 -13.17 13.14 5.95
CA LEU A 377 -13.83 14.18 5.15
C LEU A 377 -13.05 15.51 5.15
N ALA A 378 -12.53 15.92 6.31
CA ALA A 378 -11.68 17.10 6.43
C ALA A 378 -10.36 16.93 5.65
N PHE A 379 -9.75 15.75 5.70
CA PHE A 379 -8.57 15.43 4.89
C PHE A 379 -8.89 15.38 3.39
N ALA A 380 -10.03 14.81 2.99
CA ALA A 380 -10.48 14.82 1.60
C ALA A 380 -10.71 16.25 1.07
N ALA A 381 -11.32 17.13 1.87
CA ALA A 381 -11.49 18.54 1.53
C ALA A 381 -10.14 19.27 1.42
N LEU A 382 -9.19 19.00 2.31
CA LEU A 382 -7.83 19.54 2.24
C LEU A 382 -7.15 19.12 0.92
N ILE A 383 -7.13 17.83 0.61
CA ILE A 383 -6.55 17.30 -0.64
C ILE A 383 -7.25 17.91 -1.87
N TYR A 384 -8.58 18.01 -1.88
CA TYR A 384 -9.33 18.57 -3.01
C TYR A 384 -9.11 20.09 -3.22
N GLN A 385 -8.82 20.82 -2.14
CA GLN A 385 -8.52 22.26 -2.17
C GLN A 385 -7.08 22.55 -2.60
N PHE A 386 -6.11 21.75 -2.18
CA PHE A 386 -4.69 21.94 -2.49
C PHE A 386 -4.17 21.17 -3.71
N SER A 387 -4.97 20.27 -4.31
CA SER A 387 -4.61 19.58 -5.55
C SER A 387 -4.90 20.46 -6.78
N PRO A 388 -3.88 20.90 -7.55
CA PRO A 388 -4.12 21.44 -8.88
C PRO A 388 -4.81 20.39 -9.77
N ARG A 389 -5.77 20.86 -10.57
CA ARG A 389 -6.56 20.05 -11.51
C ARG A 389 -6.05 20.32 -12.91
N TYR A 390 -5.37 19.33 -13.49
CA TYR A 390 -4.75 19.48 -14.80
C TYR A 390 -5.77 19.23 -15.92
N GLN A 391 -5.76 20.08 -16.94
CA GLN A 391 -6.70 20.04 -18.07
C GLN A 391 -6.12 19.20 -19.23
N VAL A 392 -5.60 18.02 -18.91
CA VAL A 392 -4.78 17.19 -19.82
C VAL A 392 -5.52 16.84 -21.12
N GLU A 393 -6.80 16.45 -21.04
CA GLU A 393 -7.60 16.10 -22.23
C GLU A 393 -7.94 17.32 -23.11
N GLU A 394 -8.06 18.51 -22.51
CA GLU A 394 -8.32 19.77 -23.21
C GLU A 394 -7.05 20.26 -23.90
N TYR A 395 -5.91 20.20 -23.20
CA TYR A 395 -4.60 20.50 -23.76
C TYR A 395 -4.24 19.55 -24.92
N ALA A 396 -4.47 18.25 -24.76
CA ALA A 396 -4.24 17.26 -25.82
C ALA A 396 -5.03 17.58 -27.11
N LYS A 397 -6.31 17.96 -27.00
CA LYS A 397 -7.13 18.37 -28.16
C LYS A 397 -6.57 19.60 -28.87
N LEU A 398 -6.13 20.61 -28.13
CA LEU A 398 -5.50 21.80 -28.69
C LEU A 398 -4.15 21.47 -29.34
N ARG A 399 -3.34 20.63 -28.71
CA ARG A 399 -2.04 20.15 -29.21
C ARG A 399 -2.18 19.38 -30.52
N ASP A 400 -3.18 18.51 -30.60
CA ASP A 400 -3.41 17.66 -31.78
C ASP A 400 -3.99 18.49 -32.95
N ALA A 401 -4.83 19.49 -32.65
CA ALA A 401 -5.25 20.50 -33.63
C ALA A 401 -4.08 21.37 -34.15
N PHE A 402 -3.14 21.75 -33.28
CA PHE A 402 -1.92 22.45 -33.68
C PHE A 402 -1.07 21.60 -34.63
N ASN A 403 -0.89 20.31 -34.33
CA ASN A 403 -0.13 19.37 -35.16
C ASN A 403 -0.73 19.26 -36.57
N LEU A 404 -2.06 19.13 -36.69
CA LEU A 404 -2.77 19.04 -37.97
C LEU A 404 -2.56 20.30 -38.85
N ASN A 405 -2.46 21.48 -38.24
CA ASN A 405 -2.14 22.73 -38.94
C ASN A 405 -0.65 22.81 -39.33
N ASP A 406 0.26 22.30 -38.48
CA ASP A 406 1.69 22.25 -38.77
C ASP A 406 2.04 21.31 -39.95
N GLU A 407 1.32 20.20 -40.07
CA GLU A 407 1.44 19.29 -41.23
C GLU A 407 1.09 19.98 -42.56
N ARG A 408 0.12 20.91 -42.56
CA ARG A 408 -0.23 21.71 -43.75
C ARG A 408 0.89 22.70 -44.10
N PHE A 409 1.53 23.29 -43.11
CA PHE A 409 2.65 24.21 -43.33
C PHE A 409 3.88 23.55 -43.98
N ASN A 410 4.15 22.28 -43.64
CA ASN A 410 5.23 21.53 -44.29
C ASN A 410 5.08 21.45 -45.83
N GLN A 411 3.87 21.65 -46.37
CA GLN A 411 3.61 21.70 -47.81
C GLN A 411 4.11 22.98 -48.50
N ILE A 412 4.36 24.08 -47.76
CA ILE A 412 4.84 25.35 -48.36
C ILE A 412 6.36 25.50 -48.38
N TYR A 413 7.11 24.62 -47.70
CA TYR A 413 8.58 24.63 -47.76
C TYR A 413 9.13 24.31 -49.16
N TYR A 414 8.38 23.55 -49.97
CA TYR A 414 8.81 23.07 -51.29
C TYR A 414 7.81 23.44 -52.40
N ILE A 415 7.42 24.72 -52.46
CA ILE A 415 6.66 25.26 -53.59
C ILE A 415 7.54 25.24 -54.85
N SER A 416 7.15 24.47 -55.86
CA SER A 416 7.86 24.40 -57.15
C SER A 416 8.04 25.80 -57.78
N SER A 417 9.20 25.98 -58.43
CA SER A 417 9.53 27.15 -59.25
C SER A 417 8.50 27.42 -60.35
N ASP A 418 7.79 26.40 -60.81
CA ASP A 418 7.10 26.37 -62.10
C ASP A 418 5.59 26.64 -61.96
N LEU A 419 5.08 26.66 -60.71
CA LEU A 419 3.69 26.99 -60.41
C LEU A 419 3.33 28.44 -60.79
N PRO A 420 2.11 28.74 -61.28
CA PRO A 420 1.65 30.11 -61.49
C PRO A 420 1.72 30.95 -60.21
N LEU A 421 1.97 32.27 -60.34
CA LEU A 421 2.11 33.18 -59.19
C LEU A 421 0.87 33.18 -58.29
N GLU A 422 -0.33 33.19 -58.88
CA GLU A 422 -1.61 33.13 -58.16
C GLU A 422 -1.73 31.87 -57.29
N GLU A 423 -1.35 30.71 -57.82
CA GLU A 423 -1.37 29.43 -57.08
C GLU A 423 -0.28 29.39 -55.99
N LYS A 424 0.87 30.05 -56.19
CA LYS A 424 1.89 30.23 -55.14
C LYS A 424 1.37 31.09 -53.98
N LEU A 425 0.79 32.25 -54.29
CA LEU A 425 0.20 33.17 -53.29
C LEU A 425 -0.95 32.50 -52.53
N ARG A 426 -1.83 31.81 -53.25
CA ARG A 426 -2.93 31.01 -52.69
C ARG A 426 -2.43 29.94 -51.70
N ARG A 427 -1.37 29.21 -52.05
CA ARG A 427 -0.77 28.19 -51.16
C ARG A 427 -0.14 28.80 -49.90
N VAL A 428 0.64 29.87 -50.03
CA VAL A 428 1.25 30.54 -48.86
C VAL A 428 0.19 31.16 -47.94
N LYS A 429 -0.91 31.66 -48.50
CA LYS A 429 -2.04 32.14 -47.71
C LYS A 429 -2.73 30.98 -46.97
N LEU A 430 -3.28 30.01 -47.69
CA LEU A 430 -4.09 28.94 -47.13
C LEU A 430 -3.31 27.98 -46.20
N ASN A 431 -2.11 27.58 -46.61
CA ASN A 431 -1.26 26.61 -45.90
C ASN A 431 -0.14 27.28 -45.09
N GLY A 432 -0.12 28.61 -45.00
CA GLY A 432 0.83 29.36 -44.18
C GLY A 432 0.12 30.37 -43.28
N ILE A 433 -0.28 31.51 -43.84
CA ILE A 433 -0.86 32.63 -43.08
C ILE A 433 -2.10 32.18 -42.29
N ASP A 434 -3.06 31.53 -42.95
CA ASP A 434 -4.36 31.20 -42.35
C ASP A 434 -4.23 30.12 -41.25
N VAL A 435 -3.44 29.05 -41.49
CA VAL A 435 -3.18 27.99 -40.50
C VAL A 435 -2.35 28.47 -39.31
N TRP A 436 -1.38 29.38 -39.52
CA TRP A 436 -0.60 29.93 -38.41
C TRP A 436 -1.36 31.02 -37.64
N ALA A 437 -2.26 31.77 -38.28
CA ALA A 437 -3.21 32.63 -37.59
C ALA A 437 -4.14 31.82 -36.67
N GLU A 438 -4.53 30.60 -37.06
CA GLU A 438 -5.29 29.69 -36.20
C GLU A 438 -4.43 29.09 -35.08
N ASN A 439 -3.22 28.64 -35.37
CA ASN A 439 -2.29 28.15 -34.33
C ASN A 439 -1.95 29.25 -33.29
N LEU A 440 -1.91 30.52 -33.70
CA LEU A 440 -1.78 31.67 -32.79
C LEU A 440 -3.04 31.97 -31.94
N LYS A 441 -4.20 31.39 -32.26
CA LYS A 441 -5.35 31.34 -31.35
C LYS A 441 -5.23 30.13 -30.43
N ILE A 442 -4.93 28.95 -30.98
CA ILE A 442 -4.77 27.70 -30.23
C ILE A 442 -3.77 27.86 -29.07
N THR A 443 -2.62 28.52 -29.28
CA THR A 443 -1.65 28.77 -28.21
C THR A 443 -2.15 29.74 -27.15
N ARG A 444 -3.03 30.69 -27.49
CA ARG A 444 -3.70 31.58 -26.51
C ARG A 444 -4.79 30.88 -25.71
N GLU A 445 -5.40 29.82 -26.25
CA GLU A 445 -6.29 28.95 -25.49
C GLU A 445 -5.48 28.02 -24.57
N MET A 446 -4.36 27.46 -25.06
CA MET A 446 -3.41 26.69 -24.24
C MET A 446 -2.83 27.49 -23.06
N ASP A 447 -2.54 28.79 -23.26
CA ASP A 447 -2.07 29.70 -22.20
C ASP A 447 -3.05 29.83 -21.01
N LYS A 448 -4.35 29.53 -21.21
CA LYS A 448 -5.38 29.58 -20.16
C LYS A 448 -5.45 28.30 -19.33
N LEU A 449 -4.88 27.20 -19.82
CA LEU A 449 -5.03 25.88 -19.21
C LEU A 449 -4.03 25.64 -18.08
N ILE A 450 -4.49 25.02 -17.00
CA ILE A 450 -3.62 24.45 -15.97
C ILE A 450 -3.11 23.12 -16.51
N VAL A 451 -1.84 23.07 -16.90
CA VAL A 451 -1.21 21.92 -17.56
C VAL A 451 -0.11 21.28 -16.71
N LEU A 452 0.30 20.07 -17.09
CA LEU A 452 1.46 19.41 -16.50
C LEU A 452 2.75 20.12 -16.90
N GLU A 453 3.86 19.81 -16.22
CA GLU A 453 5.15 20.48 -16.40
C GLU A 453 5.70 20.31 -17.83
N MET A 454 5.66 19.08 -18.35
CA MET A 454 6.05 18.76 -19.73
C MET A 454 5.09 19.34 -20.79
N ASP A 455 3.79 19.38 -20.52
CA ASP A 455 2.80 20.05 -21.37
C ASP A 455 3.04 21.57 -21.40
N GLY A 456 3.49 22.17 -20.29
CA GLY A 456 3.90 23.57 -20.22
C GLY A 456 5.11 23.88 -21.09
N ILE A 457 6.12 23.00 -21.09
CA ILE A 457 7.28 23.09 -21.99
C ILE A 457 6.83 22.97 -23.46
N ASP A 458 5.96 22.00 -23.78
CA ASP A 458 5.40 21.81 -25.12
C ASP A 458 4.61 23.05 -25.59
N ARG A 459 3.77 23.64 -24.75
CA ARG A 459 3.04 24.88 -25.01
C ARG A 459 3.98 26.04 -25.32
N ASP A 460 4.99 26.26 -24.46
CA ASP A 460 5.85 27.42 -24.55
C ASP A 460 6.72 27.37 -25.82
N TYR A 461 7.19 26.18 -26.23
CA TYR A 461 7.81 25.97 -27.54
C TYR A 461 6.83 26.19 -28.70
N ARG A 462 5.61 25.65 -28.63
CA ARG A 462 4.57 25.81 -29.68
C ARG A 462 4.21 27.28 -29.93
N LYS A 463 4.17 28.08 -28.88
CA LYS A 463 3.94 29.53 -28.95
C LYS A 463 5.00 30.24 -29.79
N VAL A 464 6.28 30.03 -29.48
CA VAL A 464 7.41 30.61 -30.22
C VAL A 464 7.48 30.07 -31.66
N ILE A 465 7.15 28.79 -31.88
CA ILE A 465 7.05 28.18 -33.21
C ILE A 465 5.95 28.88 -34.04
N ALA A 466 4.76 29.09 -33.48
CA ALA A 466 3.64 29.71 -34.19
C ALA A 466 3.91 31.17 -34.56
N GLU A 467 4.48 31.96 -33.66
CA GLU A 467 4.86 33.36 -33.92
C GLU A 467 5.87 33.47 -35.07
N LYS A 468 6.92 32.62 -35.05
CA LYS A 468 7.96 32.61 -36.08
C LYS A 468 7.45 32.08 -37.43
N ALA A 469 6.66 31.02 -37.43
CA ALA A 469 6.13 30.42 -38.66
C ALA A 469 5.04 31.29 -39.32
N TYR A 470 4.24 32.03 -38.53
CA TYR A 470 3.37 33.08 -39.04
C TYR A 470 4.18 34.21 -39.72
N ALA A 471 5.23 34.70 -39.04
CA ALA A 471 6.09 35.75 -39.60
C ALA A 471 6.81 35.31 -40.88
N VAL A 472 7.25 34.04 -40.96
CA VAL A 472 7.78 33.43 -42.20
C VAL A 472 6.72 33.42 -43.31
N SER A 473 5.48 33.00 -43.00
CA SER A 473 4.40 32.94 -43.98
C SER A 473 4.07 34.31 -44.58
N MET A 474 4.03 35.35 -43.74
CA MET A 474 3.84 36.74 -44.17
C MET A 474 5.01 37.24 -45.04
N LEU A 475 6.26 36.91 -44.68
CA LEU A 475 7.44 37.26 -45.49
C LEU A 475 7.45 36.55 -46.84
N MET A 476 7.11 35.27 -46.88
CA MET A 476 7.00 34.49 -48.12
C MET A 476 5.92 35.04 -49.05
N TYR A 477 4.74 35.40 -48.50
CA TYR A 477 3.67 36.01 -49.30
C TYR A 477 4.14 37.33 -49.93
N LYS A 478 4.83 38.17 -49.15
CA LYS A 478 5.37 39.45 -49.62
C LYS A 478 6.47 39.30 -50.69
N ASP A 479 7.39 38.33 -50.55
CA ASP A 479 8.46 38.08 -51.55
C ASP A 479 7.88 37.56 -52.88
N TYR A 480 6.78 36.79 -52.83
CA TYR A 480 6.03 36.42 -54.04
C TYR A 480 5.24 37.60 -54.63
N GLU A 481 4.58 38.41 -53.80
CA GLU A 481 3.74 39.55 -54.22
C GLU A 481 4.57 40.69 -54.83
N SER A 482 5.75 40.99 -54.28
CA SER A 482 6.68 41.99 -54.85
C SER A 482 7.41 41.49 -56.11
N GLY A 483 7.45 40.17 -56.33
CA GLY A 483 8.32 39.54 -57.33
C GLY A 483 9.82 39.66 -57.06
N THR A 484 10.23 40.31 -55.95
CA THR A 484 11.64 40.39 -55.57
C THR A 484 12.13 39.06 -54.98
N ARG A 485 13.45 38.91 -54.80
CA ARG A 485 14.06 37.69 -54.22
C ARG A 485 14.92 38.01 -52.99
N GLU A 486 14.79 39.23 -52.49
CA GLU A 486 15.70 39.84 -51.50
C GLU A 486 15.56 39.15 -50.13
N ASN A 487 14.35 38.70 -49.78
CA ASN A 487 14.08 38.13 -48.47
C ASN A 487 14.43 36.63 -48.40
N ARG A 488 14.78 35.97 -49.51
CA ARG A 488 14.97 34.50 -49.57
C ARG A 488 15.95 33.95 -48.55
N ALA A 489 17.07 34.63 -48.31
CA ALA A 489 18.04 34.22 -47.30
C ALA A 489 17.45 34.28 -45.89
N VAL A 490 16.75 35.38 -45.58
CA VAL A 490 16.08 35.63 -44.28
C VAL A 490 14.90 34.66 -44.06
N ILE A 491 14.16 34.34 -45.12
CA ILE A 491 13.09 33.33 -45.10
C ILE A 491 13.68 31.95 -44.79
N GLN A 492 14.75 31.54 -45.48
CA GLN A 492 15.39 30.24 -45.24
C GLN A 492 16.00 30.15 -43.85
N GLU A 493 16.62 31.23 -43.35
CA GLU A 493 17.15 31.30 -41.98
C GLU A 493 16.04 31.11 -40.93
N LYS A 494 14.91 31.81 -41.08
CA LYS A 494 13.77 31.70 -40.15
C LYS A 494 13.06 30.33 -40.25
N ILE A 495 12.99 29.72 -41.44
CA ILE A 495 12.56 28.33 -41.61
C ILE A 495 13.48 27.38 -40.83
N ASN A 496 14.80 27.56 -40.97
CA ASN A 496 15.78 26.77 -40.24
C ASN A 496 15.67 26.98 -38.71
N GLU A 497 15.34 28.19 -38.26
CA GLU A 497 15.06 28.48 -36.84
C GLU A 497 13.82 27.74 -36.32
N VAL A 498 12.70 27.78 -37.05
CA VAL A 498 11.48 27.02 -36.73
C VAL A 498 11.77 25.52 -36.66
N MET A 499 12.54 24.98 -37.61
CA MET A 499 12.91 23.57 -37.63
C MET A 499 13.85 23.19 -36.46
N ARG A 500 14.76 24.08 -36.06
CA ARG A 500 15.58 23.90 -34.83
C ARG A 500 14.74 23.90 -33.56
N LEU A 501 13.70 24.74 -33.46
CA LEU A 501 12.77 24.75 -32.32
C LEU A 501 11.96 23.44 -32.26
N LYS A 502 11.45 22.96 -33.40
CA LYS A 502 10.79 21.64 -33.50
C LYS A 502 11.72 20.47 -33.17
N ALA A 503 13.03 20.60 -33.43
CA ALA A 503 14.02 19.60 -33.04
C ALA A 503 14.22 19.60 -31.52
N LYS A 504 14.53 20.76 -30.92
CA LYS A 504 14.70 20.93 -29.47
C LYS A 504 13.46 20.53 -28.66
N LEU A 505 12.26 20.79 -29.16
CA LEU A 505 11.02 20.34 -28.52
C LEU A 505 10.94 18.81 -28.49
N ARG A 506 11.24 18.13 -29.60
CA ARG A 506 11.24 16.66 -29.64
C ARG A 506 12.33 16.06 -28.75
N GLU A 507 13.53 16.62 -28.78
CA GLU A 507 14.64 16.28 -27.88
C GLU A 507 14.18 16.34 -26.41
N ARG A 508 13.67 17.50 -25.97
CA ARG A 508 13.09 17.70 -24.63
C ARG A 508 11.95 16.76 -24.26
N LEU A 509 11.10 16.37 -25.21
CA LEU A 509 10.00 15.41 -24.98
C LEU A 509 10.45 13.94 -25.04
N THR A 510 11.74 13.67 -25.30
CA THR A 510 12.33 12.32 -25.32
C THR A 510 13.41 12.08 -24.26
N GLU A 511 13.80 13.11 -23.51
CA GLU A 511 14.56 12.94 -22.27
C GLU A 511 13.67 12.26 -21.21
N PRO A 512 14.08 11.14 -20.58
CA PRO A 512 13.35 10.57 -19.45
C PRO A 512 13.51 11.43 -18.19
N GLU A 513 12.43 11.50 -17.38
CA GLU A 513 12.47 12.03 -16.00
C GLU A 513 13.18 11.04 -15.04
#